data_AF-A0A971BRQ5-F1
#
_entry.id   AF-A0A971BRQ5-F1
#
_cell.length_a   1.000
_cell.length_b   1.000
_cell.length_c   1.000
_cell.angle_alpha   90.00
_cell.angle_beta   90.00
_cell.angle_gamma   90.00
#
_symmetry.space_group_name_H-M   'P 1'
#
loop_
_entity.id
_entity.type
_entity.pdbx_description
1 polymer ?
#
loop_
_entity_poly.entity_id
_entity_poly.type
_entity_poly.pdbx_seq_one_letter_code
_entity_poly.pdbx_strand_id
1 'polypeptide(L)'
;DRAGGIEGGMTTGTVLRVRAAMKPIATVPRALHTVDTATGGNATAHHQRSDVCAVPASGVVAEAMVALVLADAVLEKFGGDSLAEVRRNIDAYLAAIPESLRTSPELVDAAALDGEVDDTPMGDSLSEWRV
;
A
#
# COMPACT_ATOMS: atom_id res chain seq x y z
N ASP A 1 5.62 -11.55 11.79
CA ASP A 1 4.19 -11.20 11.71
C ASP A 1 3.64 -11.63 10.35
N ARG A 2 2.70 -12.59 10.31
CA ARG A 2 2.08 -13.08 9.05
C ARG A 2 0.76 -12.37 8.73
N ALA A 3 0.12 -11.77 9.73
CA ALA A 3 -1.13 -11.04 9.57
C ALA A 3 -0.89 -9.62 9.02
N GLY A 4 0.37 -9.16 9.06
CA GLY A 4 0.78 -7.90 8.45
C GLY A 4 0.24 -6.69 9.22
N GLY A 5 0.12 -6.79 10.54
CA GLY A 5 -0.34 -5.70 11.39
C GLY A 5 -1.85 -5.55 11.52
N ILE A 6 -2.65 -6.44 10.91
CA ILE A 6 -4.13 -6.42 10.99
C ILE A 6 -4.67 -7.79 11.42
N GLU A 7 -5.47 -7.79 12.48
CA GLU A 7 -6.24 -8.96 12.92
C GLU A 7 -7.68 -8.55 13.21
N GLY A 8 -8.65 -9.33 12.73
CA GLY A 8 -10.07 -9.02 12.94
C GLY A 8 -10.51 -7.65 12.38
N GLY A 9 -9.77 -7.09 11.42
CA GLY A 9 -10.03 -5.76 10.85
C GLY A 9 -9.47 -4.59 11.67
N MET A 10 -8.68 -4.84 12.71
CA MET A 10 -8.08 -3.80 13.56
C MET A 10 -6.55 -3.89 13.55
N THR A 11 -5.90 -2.74 13.78
CA THR A 11 -4.45 -2.67 13.95
C THR A 11 -4.02 -3.37 15.24
N THR A 12 -2.99 -4.20 15.15
CA THR A 12 -2.39 -4.94 16.29
C THR A 12 -1.32 -4.14 17.02
N GLY A 13 -0.92 -2.98 16.48
CA GLY A 13 0.21 -2.17 16.95
C GLY A 13 1.58 -2.63 16.44
N THR A 14 1.64 -3.67 15.59
CA THR A 14 2.85 -4.06 14.85
C THR A 14 2.92 -3.38 13.49
N VAL A 15 3.98 -3.63 12.71
CA VAL A 15 4.16 -3.04 11.37
C VAL A 15 3.01 -3.46 10.44
N LEU A 16 2.29 -2.46 9.91
CA LEU A 16 1.31 -2.66 8.85
C LEU A 16 2.03 -2.99 7.53
N ARG A 17 1.78 -4.17 6.97
CA ARG A 17 2.37 -4.61 5.69
C ARG A 17 1.28 -4.76 4.64
N VAL A 18 1.38 -3.99 3.56
CA VAL A 18 0.42 -4.00 2.46
C VAL A 18 1.16 -4.36 1.18
N ARG A 19 0.63 -5.33 0.42
CA ARG A 19 1.16 -5.71 -0.89
C ARG A 19 0.11 -5.44 -1.96
N ALA A 20 0.55 -4.84 -3.06
CA ALA A 20 -0.28 -4.58 -4.23
C ALA A 20 0.29 -5.31 -5.45
N ALA A 21 -0.60 -5.81 -6.30
CA ALA A 21 -0.24 -6.36 -7.59
C ALA A 21 -0.57 -5.34 -8.68
N MET A 22 0.44 -4.86 -9.41
CA MET A 22 0.26 -3.97 -10.54
C MET A 22 0.39 -4.75 -11.84
N LYS A 23 -0.67 -4.77 -12.66
CA LYS A 23 -0.55 -5.28 -14.04
C LYS A 23 0.35 -4.34 -14.86
N PRO A 24 1.06 -4.82 -15.89
CA PRO A 24 1.67 -3.93 -16.88
C PRO A 24 0.61 -3.01 -17.48
N ILE A 25 0.79 -1.69 -17.33
CA ILE A 25 -0.20 -0.71 -17.80
C ILE A 25 0.13 -0.15 -19.18
N ALA A 26 1.41 -0.19 -19.60
CA ALA A 26 1.80 0.18 -20.95
C ALA A 26 1.36 -0.91 -21.93
N THR A 27 0.64 -0.51 -22.97
CA THR A 27 0.22 -1.41 -24.06
C THR A 27 1.43 -1.79 -24.91
N VAL A 28 1.65 -3.08 -25.10
CA VAL A 28 2.76 -3.58 -25.93
C VAL A 28 2.52 -3.19 -27.39
N PRO A 29 3.43 -2.43 -28.03
CA PRO A 29 3.26 -1.99 -29.41
C PRO A 29 3.10 -3.17 -30.36
N ARG A 30 2.08 -3.12 -31.22
CA ARG A 30 1.79 -4.11 -32.28
C ARG A 30 1.46 -5.53 -31.81
N ALA A 31 1.29 -5.78 -30.51
CA ALA A 31 1.04 -7.13 -29.99
C ALA A 31 -0.44 -7.42 -29.67
N LEU A 32 -1.26 -6.39 -29.41
CA LEU A 32 -2.63 -6.60 -28.92
C LEU A 32 -3.66 -6.36 -30.03
N HIS A 33 -4.42 -7.42 -30.35
CA HIS A 33 -5.58 -7.33 -31.23
C HIS A 33 -6.76 -6.69 -30.49
N THR A 34 -7.49 -5.83 -31.19
CA THR A 34 -8.70 -5.18 -30.70
C THR A 34 -9.69 -4.96 -31.86
N VAL A 35 -10.80 -4.29 -31.59
CA VAL A 35 -11.82 -3.93 -32.57
C VAL A 35 -11.87 -2.41 -32.70
N ASP A 36 -11.98 -1.91 -33.92
CA ASP A 36 -12.30 -0.51 -34.18
C ASP A 36 -13.79 -0.27 -33.85
N THR A 37 -14.06 0.61 -32.88
CA THR A 37 -15.41 0.88 -32.40
C THR A 37 -16.28 1.66 -33.38
N ALA A 38 -15.68 2.32 -34.39
CA ALA A 38 -16.43 3.02 -35.43
C ALA A 38 -16.89 2.08 -36.56
N THR A 39 -16.07 1.08 -36.91
CA THR A 39 -16.30 0.21 -38.06
C THR A 39 -16.70 -1.22 -37.70
N GLY A 40 -16.44 -1.66 -36.47
CA GLY A 40 -16.60 -3.05 -36.02
C GLY A 40 -15.54 -4.02 -36.58
N GLY A 41 -14.54 -3.50 -37.32
CA GLY A 41 -13.49 -4.30 -37.94
C GLY A 41 -12.31 -4.61 -37.02
N ASN A 42 -11.44 -5.52 -37.46
CA ASN A 42 -10.20 -5.85 -36.76
C ASN A 42 -9.24 -4.66 -36.72
N ALA A 43 -8.66 -4.40 -35.56
CA ALA A 43 -7.68 -3.35 -35.34
C ALA A 43 -6.54 -3.82 -34.40
N THR A 44 -5.51 -2.99 -34.28
CA THR A 44 -4.41 -3.19 -33.33
C THR A 44 -4.48 -2.10 -32.26
N ALA A 45 -4.28 -2.47 -31.00
CA ALA A 45 -4.35 -1.53 -29.89
C ALA A 45 -3.30 -0.42 -30.02
N HIS A 46 -3.73 0.82 -29.79
CA HIS A 46 -2.85 1.97 -29.75
C HIS A 46 -2.15 2.07 -28.39
N HIS A 47 -0.84 2.28 -28.37
CA HIS A 47 -0.10 2.52 -27.13
C HIS A 47 -0.11 4.02 -26.80
N GLN A 48 -0.50 4.39 -25.58
CA GLN A 48 -0.61 5.80 -25.14
C GLN A 48 0.58 6.27 -24.29
N ARG A 49 1.39 5.31 -23.81
CA ARG A 49 2.58 5.55 -22.99
C ARG A 49 3.67 4.56 -23.38
N SER A 50 4.93 4.93 -23.15
CA SER A 50 6.11 4.22 -23.67
C SER A 50 7.05 3.68 -22.59
N ASP A 51 6.75 3.88 -21.31
CA ASP A 51 7.53 3.31 -20.23
C ASP A 51 7.34 1.79 -20.13
N VAL A 52 8.41 1.12 -19.72
CA VAL A 52 8.46 -0.35 -19.62
C VAL A 52 7.91 -0.84 -18.28
N CYS A 53 8.19 -0.12 -17.19
CA CYS A 53 7.78 -0.47 -15.84
C CYS A 53 7.31 0.78 -15.09
N ALA A 54 6.15 0.68 -14.45
CA ALA A 54 5.58 1.71 -13.59
C ALA A 54 5.43 1.25 -12.13
N VAL A 55 5.98 0.07 -11.78
CA VAL A 55 5.87 -0.52 -10.44
C VAL A 55 6.48 0.39 -9.36
N PRO A 56 7.68 0.99 -9.53
CA PRO A 56 8.23 1.89 -8.51
C PRO A 56 7.34 3.11 -8.25
N ALA A 57 6.82 3.74 -9.31
CA ALA A 57 5.90 4.86 -9.18
C ALA A 57 4.57 4.45 -8.52
N SER A 58 4.11 3.22 -8.77
CA SER A 58 2.90 2.70 -8.13
C SER A 58 3.06 2.46 -6.62
N GLY A 59 4.28 2.21 -6.15
CA GLY A 59 4.59 2.11 -4.72
C GLY A 59 4.29 3.41 -3.99
N VAL A 60 4.75 4.54 -4.52
CA VAL A 60 4.45 5.88 -3.96
C VAL A 60 2.94 6.16 -3.92
N VAL A 61 2.22 5.74 -4.97
CA VAL A 61 0.75 5.86 -4.99
C VAL A 61 0.13 4.97 -3.92
N ALA A 62 0.60 3.74 -3.75
CA ALA A 62 0.10 2.82 -2.72
C ALA A 62 0.33 3.35 -1.30
N GLU A 63 1.52 3.91 -1.01
CA GLU A 63 1.81 4.56 0.27
C GLU A 63 0.86 5.73 0.53
N ALA A 64 0.63 6.59 -0.45
CA ALA A 64 -0.31 7.71 -0.32
C ALA A 64 -1.74 7.22 -0.04
N MET A 65 -2.19 6.17 -0.72
CA MET A 65 -3.51 5.59 -0.48
C MET A 65 -3.63 4.98 0.92
N VAL A 66 -2.59 4.30 1.40
CA VAL A 66 -2.54 3.77 2.78
C VAL A 66 -2.58 4.91 3.79
N ALA A 67 -1.81 5.98 3.59
CA ALA A 67 -1.78 7.13 4.47
C ALA A 67 -3.15 7.82 4.58
N LEU A 68 -3.88 7.95 3.47
CA LEU A 68 -5.25 8.49 3.47
C LEU A 68 -6.20 7.63 4.31
N VAL A 69 -6.20 6.30 4.09
CA VAL A 69 -7.07 5.39 4.85
C VAL A 69 -6.72 5.38 6.34
N LEU A 70 -5.43 5.44 6.68
CA LEU A 70 -5.00 5.53 8.07
C LEU A 70 -5.39 6.86 8.71
N ALA A 71 -5.29 7.97 7.98
CA ALA A 71 -5.74 9.28 8.45
C ALA A 71 -7.25 9.27 8.73
N ASP A 72 -8.06 8.72 7.81
CA ASP A 72 -9.50 8.57 8.00
C ASP A 72 -9.81 7.72 9.23
N ALA A 73 -9.16 6.56 9.40
CA ALA A 73 -9.36 5.70 10.57
C ALA A 73 -8.94 6.37 11.89
N VAL A 74 -7.87 7.17 11.87
CA VAL A 74 -7.43 7.98 13.03
C VAL A 74 -8.48 9.03 13.37
N LEU A 75 -8.97 9.78 12.39
CA LEU A 75 -9.96 10.82 12.62
C LEU A 75 -11.32 10.23 13.03
N GLU A 76 -11.71 9.08 12.48
CA GLU A 76 -12.92 8.36 12.89
C GLU A 76 -12.82 7.90 14.35
N LYS A 77 -11.67 7.34 14.76
CA LYS A 77 -11.48 6.82 16.12
C LYS A 77 -11.31 7.91 17.17
N PHE A 78 -10.56 8.96 16.86
CA PHE A 78 -10.12 9.96 17.85
C PHE A 78 -10.85 11.29 17.74
N GLY A 79 -11.47 11.60 16.59
CA GLY A 79 -12.14 12.86 16.32
C GLY A 79 -11.24 14.09 16.46
N GLY A 80 -11.86 15.26 16.54
CA GLY A 80 -11.22 16.54 16.79
C GLY A 80 -11.10 17.43 15.54
N ASP A 81 -11.22 18.74 15.76
CA ASP A 81 -11.23 19.74 14.68
C ASP A 81 -9.87 20.45 14.53
N SER A 82 -8.88 20.07 15.35
CA SER A 82 -7.52 20.56 15.29
C SER A 82 -6.51 19.47 15.63
N LEU A 83 -5.29 19.55 15.08
CA LEU A 83 -4.23 18.58 15.37
C LEU A 83 -3.91 18.47 16.86
N ALA A 84 -3.99 19.59 17.60
CA ALA A 84 -3.77 19.59 19.04
C ALA A 84 -4.84 18.77 19.78
N GLU A 85 -6.10 18.84 19.35
CA GLU A 85 -7.19 18.06 19.91
C GLU A 85 -7.05 16.57 19.59
N VAL A 86 -6.82 16.23 18.32
CA VAL A 86 -6.56 14.84 17.88
C VAL A 86 -5.43 14.22 18.71
N ARG A 87 -4.31 14.95 18.88
CA ARG A 87 -3.17 14.50 19.69
C ARG A 87 -3.54 14.25 21.14
N ARG A 88 -4.24 15.17 21.81
CA ARG A 88 -4.69 14.97 23.21
C ARG A 88 -5.56 13.71 23.34
N ASN A 89 -6.45 13.46 22.39
CA ASN A 89 -7.35 12.30 22.41
C ASN A 89 -6.57 10.98 22.22
N ILE A 90 -5.58 10.97 21.31
CA ILE A 90 -4.65 9.84 21.13
C ILE A 90 -3.87 9.58 22.41
N ASP A 91 -3.27 10.61 23.01
CA ASP A 91 -2.43 10.47 24.21
C ASP A 91 -3.26 9.94 25.40
N ALA A 92 -4.49 10.44 25.57
CA ALA A 92 -5.42 9.95 26.58
C ALA A 92 -5.81 8.48 26.36
N TYR A 93 -6.07 8.09 25.10
CA TYR A 93 -6.34 6.69 24.76
C TYR A 93 -5.15 5.79 25.09
N LEU A 94 -3.93 6.17 24.68
CA LEU A 94 -2.72 5.39 24.95
C LEU A 94 -2.43 5.27 26.46
N ALA A 95 -2.64 6.34 27.23
CA ALA A 95 -2.48 6.32 28.68
C ALA A 95 -3.49 5.38 29.37
N ALA A 96 -4.68 5.21 28.81
CA ALA A 96 -5.71 4.32 29.32
C ALA A 96 -5.47 2.84 29.00
N ILE A 97 -4.55 2.50 28.08
CA ILE A 97 -4.22 1.10 27.75
C ILE A 97 -3.47 0.45 28.93
N PRO A 98 -4.00 -0.64 29.52
CA PRO A 98 -3.32 -1.37 30.58
C PRO A 98 -1.96 -1.90 30.13
N GLU A 99 -0.98 -1.95 31.03
CA GLU A 99 0.37 -2.42 30.71
C GLU A 99 0.37 -3.83 30.09
N SER A 100 -0.51 -4.71 30.57
CA SER A 100 -0.66 -6.08 30.05
C SER A 100 -1.09 -6.16 28.58
N LEU A 101 -1.63 -5.07 28.02
CA LEU A 101 -2.14 -4.99 26.65
C LEU A 101 -1.28 -4.09 25.75
N ARG A 102 -0.16 -3.56 26.24
CA ARG A 102 0.73 -2.73 25.43
C ARG A 102 1.56 -3.60 24.49
N THR A 103 1.56 -3.25 23.20
CA THR A 103 2.39 -3.91 22.20
C THR A 103 3.87 -3.58 22.44
N SER A 104 4.72 -4.60 22.54
CA SER A 104 6.16 -4.43 22.80
C SER A 104 6.88 -3.72 21.62
N PRO A 105 7.71 -2.69 21.88
CA PRO A 105 8.51 -2.02 20.84
C PRO A 105 9.49 -2.96 20.12
N GLU A 106 9.92 -4.04 20.77
CA GLU A 106 10.82 -5.06 20.20
C GLU A 106 10.20 -5.83 19.01
N LEU A 107 8.88 -5.76 18.83
CA LEU A 107 8.19 -6.31 17.66
C LEU A 107 8.22 -5.37 16.44
N VAL A 108 8.62 -4.11 16.64
CA VAL A 108 8.83 -3.12 15.61
C VAL A 108 10.32 -3.14 15.26
N ASP A 109 10.71 -4.06 14.38
CA ASP A 109 12.06 -4.04 13.82
C ASP A 109 12.19 -2.82 12.89
N ALA A 110 12.68 -1.70 13.42
CA ALA A 110 12.92 -0.50 12.66
C ALA A 110 13.93 -0.73 11.52
N ALA A 111 14.87 -1.67 11.67
CA ALA A 111 15.81 -2.01 10.61
C ALA A 111 15.14 -2.77 9.44
N ALA A 112 13.97 -3.37 9.66
CA ALA A 112 13.15 -3.96 8.59
C ALA A 112 12.31 -2.92 7.82
N LEU A 113 12.25 -1.67 8.30
CA LEU A 113 11.66 -0.52 7.58
C LEU A 113 12.70 0.15 6.66
N ASP A 114 13.99 -0.02 6.96
CA ASP A 114 15.13 0.49 6.18
C ASP A 114 15.72 -0.59 5.22
N GLY A 115 15.02 -1.71 5.04
CA GLY A 115 15.50 -2.83 4.23
C GLY A 115 15.60 -2.49 2.75
N GLU A 116 16.74 -2.86 2.14
CA GLU A 116 17.03 -2.68 0.71
C GLU A 116 15.86 -3.16 -0.17
N VAL A 117 15.46 -2.32 -1.14
CA VAL A 117 14.49 -2.72 -2.17
C VAL A 117 15.07 -3.92 -2.92
N ASP A 118 14.39 -5.06 -2.85
CA ASP A 118 14.75 -6.24 -3.64
C ASP A 118 14.44 -5.96 -5.13
N ASP A 119 15.45 -5.47 -5.85
CA ASP A 119 15.40 -5.09 -7.26
C ASP A 119 15.64 -6.29 -8.21
N THR A 120 15.55 -7.53 -7.70
CA THR A 120 15.73 -8.75 -8.50
C THR A 120 14.73 -8.77 -9.67
N PRO A 121 15.19 -8.84 -10.94
CA PRO A 121 14.29 -8.84 -12.08
C PRO A 121 13.33 -10.03 -12.03
N MET A 122 12.05 -9.77 -12.31
CA MET A 122 10.95 -10.75 -12.35
C MET A 122 11.27 -11.94 -13.27
N GLY A 123 11.83 -13.00 -12.69
CA GLY A 123 11.93 -14.32 -13.30
C GLY A 123 10.82 -15.21 -12.77
N ASP A 124 9.85 -15.53 -13.63
CA ASP A 124 8.85 -16.61 -13.62
C ASP A 124 8.09 -17.01 -12.34
N SER A 125 8.27 -16.33 -11.20
CA SER A 125 7.53 -16.61 -9.97
C SER A 125 6.94 -15.33 -9.37
N LEU A 126 5.67 -15.40 -8.99
CA LEU A 126 4.86 -14.33 -8.40
C LEU A 126 5.31 -13.96 -6.96
N SER A 127 6.61 -13.81 -6.70
CA SER A 127 7.14 -13.61 -5.36
C SER A 127 7.32 -12.12 -5.03
N GLU A 128 6.41 -11.66 -4.16
CA GLU A 128 6.62 -10.75 -3.04
C GLU A 128 7.41 -9.45 -3.27
N TRP A 129 6.70 -8.35 -3.50
CA TRP A 129 7.19 -7.02 -3.13
C TRP A 129 6.99 -6.80 -1.63
N ARG A 130 8.01 -6.26 -0.95
CA ARG A 130 7.87 -5.64 0.39
C ARG A 130 7.98 -4.13 0.17
N VAL A 131 6.87 -3.43 0.37
CA VAL A 131 6.89 -2.03 0.85
C VAL A 131 6.81 -2.12 2.37
#